data_AF-A0AAN5CI31-F1
#
_entry.id   AF-A0AAN5CI31-F1
#
_cell.length_a   1.000
_cell.length_b   1.000
_cell.length_c   1.000
_cell.angle_alpha   90.00
_cell.angle_beta   90.00
_cell.angle_gamma   90.00
#
_symmetry.space_group_name_H-M   'P 1'
#
loop_
_entity.id
_entity.type
_entity.pdbx_description
1 polymer ?
#
loop_
_entity_poly.entity_id
_entity_poly.type
_entity_poly.pdbx_seq_one_letter_code
_entity_poly.pdbx_strand_id
1 'polypeptide(L)'
;MRLNKTQYVALHLLMIFTFPSYPPYLIVAYYKPELVACSIPSAFQGQAQIKWSKAMITVNVLTIIPYALTALIIRSRKTSSFSRRLFRSLLLVMIFDVGSWLAAVSFIKLL
;
A
#
# COMPACT_ATOMS: atom_id res chain seq x y z
N MET A 1 17.68 16.62 -8.91
CA MET A 1 18.60 15.49 -8.67
C MET A 1 18.27 14.39 -9.68
N ARG A 2 19.15 14.09 -10.63
CA ARG A 2 18.93 12.98 -11.60
C ARG A 2 19.45 11.69 -10.98
N LEU A 3 18.56 10.75 -10.69
CA LEU A 3 18.91 9.41 -10.23
C LEU A 3 19.37 8.57 -11.43
N ASN A 4 20.48 7.84 -11.26
CA ASN A 4 20.91 6.86 -12.26
C ASN A 4 19.91 5.69 -12.32
N LYS A 5 19.78 5.03 -13.48
CA LYS A 5 18.81 3.93 -13.69
C LYS A 5 18.95 2.83 -12.62
N THR A 6 20.17 2.45 -12.30
CA THR A 6 20.47 1.46 -11.25
C THR A 6 19.99 1.92 -9.87
N GLN A 7 20.20 3.19 -9.53
CA GLN A 7 19.74 3.77 -8.26
C GLN A 7 18.22 3.83 -8.18
N TYR A 8 17.55 4.16 -9.28
CA TYR A 8 16.09 4.18 -9.35
C TYR A 8 15.49 2.78 -9.14
N VAL A 9 16.04 1.76 -9.81
CA VAL A 9 15.60 0.37 -9.66
C VAL A 9 15.91 -0.15 -8.26
N ALA A 10 17.11 0.11 -7.73
CA ALA A 10 17.48 -0.29 -6.37
C ALA A 10 16.54 0.33 -5.32
N LEU A 11 16.21 1.61 -5.46
CA LEU A 11 15.27 2.30 -4.58
C LEU A 11 13.86 1.70 -4.68
N HIS A 12 13.39 1.36 -5.88
CA HIS A 12 12.10 0.69 -6.07
C HIS A 12 12.08 -0.69 -5.41
N LEU A 13 13.11 -1.51 -5.64
CA LEU A 13 13.22 -2.83 -5.02
C LEU A 13 13.28 -2.71 -3.50
N LEU A 14 14.05 -1.77 -2.97
CA LEU A 14 14.12 -1.53 -1.53
C LEU A 14 12.76 -1.17 -0.95
N MET A 15 11.98 -0.30 -1.61
CA MET A 15 10.60 0.00 -1.19
C MET A 15 9.70 -1.24 -1.24
N ILE A 16 9.80 -2.04 -2.31
CA ILE A 16 9.02 -3.28 -2.48
C ILE A 16 9.36 -4.32 -1.41
N PHE A 17 10.61 -4.41 -0.93
CA PHE A 17 11.00 -5.36 0.12
C PHE A 17 10.74 -4.85 1.52
N THR A 18 10.82 -3.53 1.75
CA THR A 18 10.64 -2.94 3.08
C THR A 18 9.22 -3.18 3.60
N PHE A 19 8.21 -2.92 2.78
CA PHE A 19 6.82 -3.08 3.22
C PHE A 19 6.42 -4.52 3.61
N PRO A 20 6.68 -5.58 2.81
CA PRO A 20 6.36 -6.96 3.17
C PRO A 20 7.25 -7.53 4.28
N SER A 21 8.39 -6.92 4.60
CA SER A 21 9.18 -7.28 5.79
C SER A 21 8.57 -6.78 7.10
N TYR A 22 7.69 -5.79 7.06
CA TYR A 22 7.04 -5.23 8.25
C TYR A 22 6.03 -6.18 8.92
N PRO A 23 5.15 -6.91 8.20
CA PRO A 23 4.30 -7.97 8.76
C PRO A 23 5.03 -9.01 9.62
N PRO A 24 6.05 -9.74 9.12
CA PRO A 24 6.73 -10.75 9.92
C PRO A 24 7.44 -10.13 11.12
N TYR A 25 8.00 -8.92 10.99
CA TYR A 25 8.55 -8.18 12.13
C TYR A 25 7.49 -7.94 13.22
N LEU A 26 6.29 -7.49 12.86
CA LEU A 26 5.21 -7.27 13.83
C LEU A 26 4.77 -8.56 14.49
N ILE A 27 4.69 -9.66 13.74
CA ILE A 27 4.31 -10.98 14.27
C ILE A 27 5.33 -11.45 15.31
N VAL A 28 6.63 -11.33 15.01
CA VAL A 28 7.70 -11.77 15.93
C VAL A 28 7.79 -10.85 17.15
N ALA A 29 7.74 -9.53 16.97
CA ALA A 29 7.94 -8.57 18.06
C ALA A 29 6.76 -8.48 19.04
N TYR A 30 5.55 -8.83 18.59
CA TYR A 30 4.32 -8.77 19.40
C TYR A 30 3.63 -10.12 19.53
N TYR A 31 4.37 -11.22 19.34
CA TYR A 31 3.82 -12.57 19.40
C TYR A 31 3.14 -12.81 20.75
N LYS A 32 1.89 -13.28 20.69
CA LYS A 32 1.13 -13.77 21.83
C LYS A 32 0.47 -15.09 21.44
N PRO A 33 0.60 -16.15 22.25
CA PRO A 33 0.01 -17.44 21.92
C PRO A 33 -1.52 -17.35 22.06
N GLU A 34 -2.24 -17.64 20.99
CA GLU A 34 -3.68 -17.88 21.02
C GLU A 34 -4.02 -19.24 20.38
N LEU A 35 -5.18 -19.77 20.74
CA LEU A 35 -5.64 -21.10 20.34
C LEU A 35 -6.12 -21.15 18.87
N VAL A 36 -6.55 -20.02 18.29
CA VAL A 36 -7.06 -19.99 16.91
C VAL A 36 -6.97 -18.59 16.28
N ALA A 37 -6.53 -18.50 15.02
CA ALA A 37 -6.59 -17.27 14.23
C ALA A 37 -7.83 -17.29 13.32
N CYS A 38 -8.84 -16.46 13.62
CA CYS A 38 -10.12 -16.44 12.89
C CYS A 38 -10.11 -15.55 11.63
N SER A 39 -9.04 -14.79 11.39
CA SER A 39 -8.87 -13.96 10.18
C SER A 39 -7.40 -13.60 9.93
N ILE A 40 -7.03 -13.23 8.71
CA ILE A 40 -5.64 -12.78 8.41
C ILE A 40 -5.21 -11.60 9.30
N PRO A 41 -6.05 -10.58 9.57
CA PRO A 41 -5.73 -9.52 10.53
C PRO A 41 -5.55 -10.00 11.97
N SER A 42 -6.21 -11.10 12.36
CA SER A 42 -6.06 -11.67 13.72
C SER A 42 -4.68 -12.26 14.00
N ALA A 43 -3.85 -12.45 12.96
CA ALA A 43 -2.43 -12.76 13.13
C ALA A 43 -1.66 -11.59 13.80
N PHE A 44 -2.16 -10.35 13.67
CA PHE A 44 -1.63 -9.20 14.37
C PHE A 44 -2.51 -8.94 15.60
N GLN A 45 -1.98 -9.18 16.79
CA GLN A 45 -2.74 -9.04 18.04
C GLN A 45 -2.39 -7.73 18.77
N GLY A 46 -3.37 -7.18 19.50
CA GLY A 46 -3.19 -6.03 20.36
C GLY A 46 -2.51 -4.84 19.67
N GLN A 47 -1.32 -4.47 20.14
CA GLN A 47 -0.59 -3.33 19.58
C GLN A 47 -0.08 -3.57 18.15
N ALA A 48 0.22 -4.82 17.75
CA ALA A 48 0.63 -5.11 16.37
C ALA A 48 -0.51 -4.82 15.39
N GLN A 49 -1.75 -5.14 15.75
CA GLN A 49 -2.92 -4.82 14.92
C GLN A 49 -3.06 -3.33 14.70
N ILE A 50 -2.92 -2.52 15.76
CA ILE A 50 -3.03 -1.06 15.67
C ILE A 50 -1.91 -0.49 14.81
N LYS A 51 -0.67 -0.98 14.99
CA LYS A 51 0.50 -0.55 14.21
C LYS A 51 0.38 -0.96 12.74
N TRP A 52 -0.10 -2.17 12.46
CA TRP A 52 -0.37 -2.66 11.12
C TRP A 52 -1.44 -1.84 10.41
N SER A 53 -2.59 -1.65 11.07
CA SER A 53 -3.70 -0.85 10.52
C SER A 53 -3.30 0.60 10.27
N LYS A 54 -2.52 1.22 11.17
CA LYS A 54 -1.96 2.57 10.94
C LYS A 54 -1.03 2.57 9.74
N ALA A 55 -0.10 1.62 9.62
CA ALA A 55 0.82 1.54 8.50
C ALA A 55 0.09 1.32 7.16
N MET A 56 -0.92 0.45 7.11
CA MET A 56 -1.77 0.23 5.94
C MET A 56 -2.48 1.50 5.50
N ILE A 57 -3.12 2.21 6.43
CA ILE A 57 -3.78 3.49 6.13
C ILE A 57 -2.76 4.50 5.60
N THR A 58 -1.60 4.63 6.25
CA THR A 58 -0.54 5.56 5.83
C THR A 58 -0.04 5.26 4.43
N VAL A 59 0.27 3.99 4.12
CA VAL A 59 0.75 3.59 2.79
C VAL A 59 -0.34 3.82 1.74
N ASN A 60 -1.58 3.44 2.02
CA ASN A 60 -2.70 3.67 1.12
C ASN A 60 -2.90 5.17 0.82
N VAL A 61 -2.87 6.05 1.83
CA VAL A 61 -2.96 7.50 1.62
C VAL A 61 -1.77 8.03 0.82
N LEU A 62 -0.55 7.56 1.11
CA LEU A 62 0.65 7.97 0.36
C LEU A 62 0.59 7.56 -1.12
N THR A 63 -0.02 6.43 -1.46
CA THR A 63 -0.17 6.01 -2.86
C THR A 63 -1.09 6.93 -3.68
N ILE A 64 -1.98 7.70 -3.04
CA ILE A 64 -2.85 8.66 -3.75
C ILE A 64 -2.02 9.76 -4.42
N ILE A 65 -0.91 10.19 -3.79
CA ILE A 65 -0.06 11.29 -4.26
C ILE A 65 0.53 11.04 -5.66
N PRO A 66 1.27 9.93 -5.92
CA PRO A 66 1.82 9.69 -7.25
C PRO A 66 0.74 9.51 -8.32
N TYR A 67 -0.42 8.94 -7.97
CA TYR A 67 -1.54 8.82 -8.92
C TYR A 67 -2.17 10.18 -9.24
N ALA A 68 -2.36 11.05 -8.25
CA ALA A 68 -2.83 12.41 -8.46
C ALA A 68 -1.86 13.23 -9.33
N LEU A 69 -0.56 13.17 -9.03
CA LEU A 69 0.49 13.82 -9.82
C LEU A 69 0.51 13.30 -11.27
N THR A 70 0.43 11.98 -11.45
CA THR A 70 0.40 11.36 -12.78
C THR A 70 -0.85 11.78 -13.55
N ALA A 71 -2.01 11.86 -12.89
CA ALA A 71 -3.24 12.35 -13.50
C ALA A 71 -3.11 13.82 -13.96
N LEU A 72 -2.50 14.68 -13.15
CA LEU A 72 -2.24 16.08 -13.51
C LEU A 72 -1.25 16.19 -14.70
N ILE A 73 -0.21 15.37 -14.72
CA ILE A 73 0.77 15.33 -15.82
C ILE A 73 0.11 14.86 -17.12
N ILE A 74 -0.72 13.82 -17.07
CA ILE A 74 -1.43 13.29 -18.25
C ILE A 74 -2.47 14.29 -18.78
N ARG A 75 -3.10 15.09 -17.90
CA ARG A 75 -4.01 16.16 -18.30
C ARG A 75 -3.27 17.34 -18.92
N SER A 76 -2.13 17.75 -18.34
CA SER A 76 -1.36 18.92 -18.81
C SER A 76 -0.55 18.65 -20.08
N ARG A 77 -0.16 17.40 -20.35
CA ARG A 77 0.62 17.03 -21.54
C ARG A 77 -0.23 16.34 -22.60
N LYS A 78 0.09 16.55 -23.87
CA LYS A 78 -0.45 15.76 -25.00
C LYS A 78 0.20 14.37 -25.02
N THR A 79 -0.18 13.53 -24.04
CA THR A 79 0.24 12.13 -23.96
C THR A 79 -0.49 11.26 -24.98
N SER A 80 0.12 10.16 -25.44
CA SER A 80 -0.51 9.21 -26.35
C SER A 80 -1.82 8.61 -25.79
N SER A 81 -2.75 8.22 -26.68
CA SER A 81 -4.01 7.58 -26.26
C SER A 81 -3.77 6.27 -25.49
N PHE A 82 -2.71 5.54 -25.87
CA PHE A 82 -2.25 4.34 -25.17
C PHE A 82 -1.90 4.64 -23.71
N SER A 83 -1.09 5.67 -23.45
CA SER A 83 -0.68 6.03 -22.08
C SER A 83 -1.87 6.44 -21.20
N ARG A 84 -2.84 7.15 -21.78
CA ARG A 84 -4.09 7.52 -21.09
C ARG A 84 -4.94 6.32 -20.74
N ARG A 85 -5.07 5.36 -21.67
CA ARG A 85 -5.82 4.11 -21.45
C ARG A 85 -5.15 3.26 -20.38
N LEU A 86 -3.82 3.09 -20.45
CA LEU A 86 -3.04 2.35 -19.47
C LEU A 86 -3.21 2.96 -18.06
N PHE A 87 -3.06 4.27 -17.93
CA PHE A 87 -3.24 4.95 -16.65
C PHE A 87 -4.66 4.77 -16.09
N ARG A 88 -5.70 4.85 -16.92
CA ARG A 88 -7.09 4.62 -16.49
C ARG A 88 -7.30 3.20 -15.96
N SER A 89 -6.72 2.19 -16.62
CA SER A 89 -6.75 0.81 -16.14
C SER A 89 -6.04 0.65 -14.80
N LEU A 90 -4.83 1.22 -14.65
CA LEU A 90 -4.08 1.18 -13.39
C LEU A 90 -4.84 1.88 -12.25
N LEU A 91 -5.44 3.04 -12.54
CA LEU A 91 -6.23 3.79 -11.58
C LEU A 91 -7.45 3.00 -11.09
N LEU A 92 -8.13 2.27 -11.98
CA LEU A 92 -9.24 1.40 -11.59
C LEU A 92 -8.78 0.27 -10.65
N VAL A 93 -7.71 -0.43 -11.00
CA VAL A 93 -7.16 -1.49 -10.15
C VAL A 93 -6.79 -0.95 -8.77
N MET A 94 -6.16 0.23 -8.70
CA MET A 94 -5.83 0.86 -7.42
C MET A 94 -7.04 1.25 -6.59
N ILE A 95 -8.11 1.76 -7.21
CA ILE A 95 -9.33 2.11 -6.47
C ILE A 95 -9.93 0.87 -5.82
N PHE A 96 -9.97 -0.25 -6.54
CA PHE A 96 -10.46 -1.50 -5.98
C PHE A 96 -9.52 -2.04 -4.90
N ASP A 97 -8.22 -2.13 -5.17
CA ASP A 97 -7.25 -2.68 -4.23
C ASP A 97 -7.17 -1.81 -2.95
N VAL A 98 -6.80 -0.54 -3.09
CA VAL A 98 -6.66 0.40 -1.96
C VAL A 98 -8.01 0.62 -1.27
N GLY A 99 -9.10 0.74 -2.03
CA GLY A 99 -10.44 0.94 -1.49
C GLY A 99 -10.91 -0.25 -0.66
N SER A 100 -10.73 -1.48 -1.16
CA SER A 100 -11.08 -2.70 -0.43
C SER A 100 -10.25 -2.85 0.85
N TRP A 101 -8.95 -2.57 0.80
CA TRP A 101 -8.10 -2.62 1.99
C TRP A 101 -8.47 -1.55 3.04
N LEU A 102 -8.74 -0.32 2.61
CA LEU A 102 -9.18 0.75 3.51
C LEU A 102 -10.55 0.42 4.13
N ALA A 103 -11.49 -0.10 3.34
CA ALA A 103 -12.80 -0.53 3.83
C ALA A 103 -12.65 -1.63 4.87
N ALA A 104 -11.87 -2.67 4.58
CA ALA A 104 -11.64 -3.79 5.50
C ALA A 104 -11.01 -3.34 6.82
N VAL A 105 -9.95 -2.53 6.78
CA VAL A 105 -9.29 -2.01 7.99
C VAL A 105 -10.20 -1.09 8.80
N SER A 106 -11.02 -0.28 8.12
CA SER A 106 -11.97 0.60 8.79
C SER A 106 -13.08 -0.19 9.49
N PHE A 107 -13.60 -1.24 8.83
CA PHE A 107 -14.59 -2.14 9.41
C PHE A 107 -14.06 -2.83 10.68
N ILE A 108 -12.80 -3.28 10.66
CA ILE A 108 -12.14 -3.92 11.80
C ILE A 108 -11.96 -2.97 12.99
N LYS A 109 -11.88 -1.65 12.77
CA LYS A 109 -11.79 -0.66 13.85
C LYS A 109 -13.13 -0.20 14.40
N LEU A 110 -14.20 -0.37 13.63
CA LEU A 110 -15.56 0.07 13.98
C LEU A 110 -16.35 -1.02 14.73
N LEU A 111 -15.97 -2.29 14.56
CA LEU A 111 -16.40 -3.45 15.35
C LEU A 111 -15.50 -3.62 16.58
#